data_AF-A0A7Y8XZ83-F1
#
_entry.id   AF-A0A7Y8XZ83-F1
#
_cell.length_a   1.000
_cell.length_b   1.000
_cell.length_c   1.000
_cell.angle_alpha   90.00
_cell.angle_beta   90.00
_cell.angle_gamma   90.00
#
_symmetry.space_group_name_H-M   'P 1'
#
loop_
_entity.id
_entity.type
_entity.pdbx_description
1 polymer ?
#
loop_
_entity_poly.entity_id
_entity_poly.type
_entity_poly.pdbx_seq_one_letter_code
_entity_poly.pdbx_strand_id
1 'polypeptide(L)'
;MRNLMYILIITLFAQCKQVSDNSVGYEKDGRFTLDYPQKDSIVTAWNKILSDNKLQSMVKDISIIEGTDYGNHKKFYALLGRTSADSAQVAQSLIKKGSKFYFDGETPQTLVCHGSNDCKPVKGYDQWGCDSGDDLKCHKIESINVSQDSP
;
A
#
# COMPACT_ATOMS: atom_id res chain seq x y z
N MET A 1 -0.82 69.18 -13.68
CA MET A 1 -1.90 68.19 -13.46
C MET A 1 -1.26 66.81 -13.43
N ARG A 2 -1.61 66.02 -12.40
CA ARG A 2 -0.95 64.78 -11.94
C ARG A 2 -1.07 63.65 -12.95
N ASN A 3 0.06 63.13 -13.44
CA ASN A 3 0.13 61.81 -14.06
C ASN A 3 0.33 60.77 -12.93
N LEU A 4 -0.77 60.15 -12.49
CA LEU A 4 -0.73 59.05 -11.52
C LEU A 4 -0.33 57.77 -12.27
N MET A 5 0.96 57.43 -12.18
CA MET A 5 1.50 56.17 -12.66
C MET A 5 1.16 55.08 -11.63
N TYR A 6 0.04 54.38 -11.82
CA TYR A 6 -0.32 53.21 -11.03
C TYR A 6 0.66 52.07 -11.36
N ILE A 7 1.64 51.87 -10.48
CA ILE A 7 2.49 50.68 -10.47
C ILE A 7 1.59 49.52 -10.02
N LEU A 8 1.14 48.74 -11.00
CA LEU A 8 0.38 47.51 -10.81
C LEU A 8 1.35 46.46 -10.26
N ILE A 9 1.45 46.36 -8.93
CA ILE A 9 2.20 45.29 -8.26
C ILE A 9 1.37 44.01 -8.43
N ILE A 10 1.65 43.28 -9.52
CA ILE A 10 1.17 41.92 -9.72
C ILE A 10 1.94 41.04 -8.72
N THR A 11 1.39 40.86 -7.53
CA THR A 11 1.81 39.80 -6.61
C THR A 11 1.45 38.46 -7.25
N LEU A 12 2.39 37.89 -8.02
CA LEU A 12 2.43 36.46 -8.32
C LEU A 12 2.54 35.73 -6.98
N PHE A 13 1.41 35.35 -6.40
CA PHE A 13 1.39 34.27 -5.43
C PHE A 13 1.81 33.01 -6.19
N ALA A 14 3.11 32.71 -6.12
CA ALA A 14 3.60 31.39 -6.43
C ALA A 14 2.86 30.42 -5.51
N GLN A 15 1.80 29.82 -6.03
CA GLN A 15 1.16 28.66 -5.41
C GLN A 15 2.22 27.57 -5.43
N CYS A 16 3.03 27.49 -4.36
CA CYS A 16 3.77 26.28 -4.06
C CYS A 16 2.71 25.21 -3.88
N LYS A 17 2.44 24.44 -4.95
CA LYS A 17 1.80 23.13 -4.81
C LYS A 17 2.69 22.38 -3.83
N GLN A 18 2.24 22.26 -2.59
CA GLN A 18 2.80 21.28 -1.67
C GLN A 18 2.56 19.94 -2.36
N VAL A 19 3.60 19.41 -2.99
CA VAL A 19 3.59 18.05 -3.50
C VAL A 19 3.46 17.19 -2.26
N SER A 20 2.25 16.71 -1.96
CA SER A 20 2.05 15.74 -0.90
C SER A 20 2.87 14.52 -1.27
N ASP A 21 3.84 14.18 -0.43
CA ASP A 21 4.62 12.98 -0.60
C ASP A 21 3.73 11.79 -0.25
N ASN A 22 3.21 11.12 -1.27
CA ASN A 22 2.32 9.98 -1.10
C ASN A 22 3.13 8.69 -0.78
N SER A 23 4.26 8.81 -0.08
CA SER A 23 5.04 7.64 0.36
C SER A 23 4.30 6.87 1.45
N VAL A 24 4.28 5.55 1.30
CA VAL A 24 3.75 4.59 2.28
C VAL A 24 4.72 4.44 3.46
N GLY A 25 6.01 4.64 3.20
CA GLY A 25 7.07 4.52 4.18
C GLY A 25 8.45 4.70 3.56
N TYR A 26 9.48 4.41 4.34
CA TYR A 26 10.88 4.54 3.94
C TYR A 26 11.79 3.47 4.54
N GLU A 27 12.96 3.30 3.94
CA GLU A 27 14.07 2.53 4.46
C GLU A 27 15.10 3.45 5.10
N LYS A 28 15.52 3.11 6.31
CA LYS A 28 16.62 3.77 7.01
C LYS A 28 17.44 2.72 7.75
N ASP A 29 18.74 2.72 7.53
CA ASP A 29 19.69 1.80 8.19
C ASP A 29 19.29 0.31 8.02
N GLY A 30 18.80 -0.05 6.83
CA GLY A 30 18.35 -1.41 6.49
C GLY A 30 17.02 -1.82 7.14
N ARG A 31 16.29 -0.89 7.76
CA ARG A 31 14.98 -1.12 8.38
C ARG A 31 13.89 -0.38 7.63
N PHE A 32 12.76 -1.05 7.42
CA PHE A 32 11.59 -0.44 6.78
C PHE A 32 10.67 0.16 7.84
N THR A 33 10.26 1.41 7.63
CA THR A 33 9.37 2.18 8.52
C THR A 33 8.18 2.67 7.72
N LEU A 34 6.99 2.59 8.31
CA LEU A 34 5.77 3.14 7.73
C LEU A 34 5.63 4.63 8.06
N ASP A 35 5.14 5.40 7.09
CA ASP A 35 4.80 6.80 7.30
C ASP A 35 3.41 6.91 7.93
N TYR A 36 3.32 7.64 9.05
CA TYR A 36 2.06 8.09 9.62
C TYR A 36 1.71 9.45 8.99
N PRO A 37 0.46 9.71 8.56
CA PRO A 37 -0.80 9.02 8.92
C PRO A 37 -1.27 7.92 7.95
N GLN A 38 -0.50 7.60 6.90
CA GLN A 38 -0.94 6.65 5.86
C GLN A 38 -1.36 5.29 6.43
N LYS A 39 -0.65 4.82 7.46
CA LYS A 39 -0.96 3.56 8.14
C LYS A 39 -2.43 3.42 8.56
N ASP A 40 -3.02 4.43 9.20
CA ASP A 40 -4.38 4.34 9.75
C ASP A 40 -5.43 4.32 8.64
N SER A 41 -5.20 5.10 7.58
CA SER A 41 -6.05 5.09 6.38
C SER A 41 -6.02 3.72 5.69
N ILE A 42 -4.84 3.12 5.54
CA ILE A 42 -4.66 1.81 4.92
C ILE A 42 -5.34 0.71 5.76
N VAL A 43 -5.13 0.71 7.08
CA VAL A 43 -5.78 -0.26 7.98
C VAL A 43 -7.31 -0.14 7.90
N THR A 44 -7.84 1.08 7.86
CA THR A 44 -9.28 1.32 7.72
C THR A 44 -9.80 0.76 6.38
N ALA A 45 -9.12 1.05 5.28
CA ALA A 45 -9.50 0.55 3.95
C ALA A 45 -9.45 -0.99 3.88
N TRP A 46 -8.41 -1.61 4.42
CA TRP A 46 -8.28 -3.07 4.43
C TRP A 46 -9.30 -3.75 5.33
N ASN A 47 -9.60 -3.20 6.51
CA ASN A 47 -10.68 -3.71 7.36
C ASN A 47 -12.04 -3.63 6.67
N LYS A 48 -12.27 -2.60 5.86
CA LYS A 48 -13.47 -2.53 5.02
C LYS A 48 -13.52 -3.66 4.00
N ILE A 49 -12.42 -3.93 3.29
CA ILE A 49 -12.34 -5.05 2.32
C ILE A 49 -12.62 -6.39 3.01
N LEU A 50 -12.03 -6.63 4.19
CA LEU A 50 -12.28 -7.85 4.97
C LEU A 50 -13.76 -7.98 5.35
N SER A 51 -14.35 -6.91 5.87
CA SER A 51 -15.76 -6.87 6.26
C SER A 51 -16.71 -7.07 5.07
N ASP A 52 -16.46 -6.41 3.94
CA ASP A 52 -17.26 -6.53 2.71
C ASP A 52 -17.26 -7.99 2.20
N ASN A 53 -16.18 -8.73 2.45
CA ASN A 53 -16.03 -10.15 2.12
C ASN A 53 -16.42 -11.09 3.27
N LYS A 54 -17.13 -10.60 4.30
CA LYS A 54 -17.63 -11.37 5.44
C LYS A 54 -16.53 -12.03 6.29
N LEU A 55 -15.30 -11.52 6.24
CA LEU A 55 -14.21 -11.93 7.13
C LEU A 55 -14.32 -11.12 8.42
N GLN A 56 -14.54 -11.79 9.55
CA GLN A 56 -14.76 -11.15 10.87
C GLN A 56 -13.48 -10.68 11.56
N SER A 57 -12.35 -10.72 10.87
CA SER A 57 -11.03 -10.45 11.43
C SER A 57 -10.58 -9.03 11.07
N MET A 58 -9.82 -8.39 11.96
CA MET A 58 -9.30 -7.04 11.74
C MET A 58 -7.79 -7.07 11.59
N VAL A 59 -7.25 -6.24 10.70
CA VAL A 59 -5.81 -6.01 10.57
C VAL A 59 -5.27 -5.47 11.89
N LYS A 60 -4.30 -6.19 12.45
CA LYS A 60 -3.65 -5.86 13.72
C LYS A 60 -2.26 -5.28 13.48
N ASP A 61 -1.50 -5.95 12.62
CA ASP A 61 -0.12 -5.62 12.33
C ASP A 61 0.04 -5.31 10.85
N ILE A 62 0.85 -4.32 10.52
CA ILE A 62 1.16 -3.92 9.16
C ILE A 62 2.63 -3.57 9.05
N SER A 63 3.27 -4.02 7.99
CA SER A 63 4.71 -3.89 7.79
C SER A 63 5.04 -3.85 6.31
N ILE A 64 6.13 -3.17 5.97
CA ILE A 64 6.74 -3.32 4.65
C ILE A 64 7.63 -4.56 4.70
N ILE A 65 7.56 -5.39 3.68
CA ILE A 65 8.41 -6.56 3.50
C ILE A 65 9.16 -6.47 2.18
N GLU A 66 10.34 -7.11 2.16
CA GLU A 66 11.06 -7.45 0.94
C GLU A 66 10.87 -8.94 0.69
N GLY A 67 10.55 -9.32 -0.55
CA GLY A 67 10.40 -10.70 -0.96
C GLY A 67 11.11 -10.98 -2.28
N THR A 68 11.12 -12.25 -2.67
CA THR A 68 11.63 -12.70 -3.97
C THR A 68 10.52 -13.46 -4.67
N ASP A 69 10.20 -13.06 -5.90
CA ASP A 69 9.24 -13.74 -6.75
C ASP A 69 9.75 -15.16 -7.05
N TYR A 70 8.94 -16.17 -6.77
CA TYR A 70 9.40 -17.57 -6.87
C TYR A 70 9.49 -18.07 -8.32
N GLY A 71 8.88 -17.38 -9.28
CA GLY A 71 8.88 -17.77 -10.69
C GLY A 71 10.01 -17.15 -11.49
N ASN A 72 10.33 -15.87 -11.24
CA ASN A 72 11.36 -15.15 -11.99
C ASN A 72 12.54 -14.64 -11.14
N HIS A 73 12.55 -14.93 -9.83
CA HIS A 73 13.58 -14.53 -8.87
C HIS A 73 13.80 -13.02 -8.73
N LYS A 74 12.86 -12.18 -9.20
CA LYS A 74 12.95 -10.74 -9.02
C LYS A 74 12.61 -10.37 -7.58
N LYS A 75 13.37 -9.43 -7.03
CA LYS A 75 13.04 -8.79 -5.75
C LYS A 75 11.76 -7.97 -5.90
N PHE A 76 10.89 -8.04 -4.90
CA PHE A 76 9.73 -7.16 -4.79
C PHE A 76 9.61 -6.60 -3.37
N TYR A 77 8.83 -5.52 -3.25
CA TYR A 77 8.44 -4.96 -1.96
C TYR A 77 6.93 -4.98 -1.87
N ALA A 78 6.41 -5.22 -0.67
CA ALA A 78 4.98 -5.24 -0.43
C ALA A 78 4.66 -4.68 0.94
N LEU A 79 3.47 -4.10 1.04
CA LEU A 79 2.84 -3.82 2.31
C LEU A 79 2.07 -5.08 2.71
N LEU A 80 2.38 -5.64 3.88
CA LEU A 80 1.76 -6.84 4.42
C LEU A 80 1.03 -6.51 5.71
N GLY A 81 -0.27 -6.80 5.75
CA GLY A 81 -1.13 -6.77 6.92
C GLY A 81 -1.45 -8.18 7.41
N ARG A 82 -1.48 -8.37 8.74
CA ARG A 82 -1.92 -9.61 9.39
C ARG A 82 -3.11 -9.34 10.27
N THR A 83 -4.12 -10.22 10.23
CA THR A 83 -5.31 -10.07 11.07
C THR A 83 -5.11 -10.63 12.46
N SER A 84 -5.99 -10.23 13.39
CA SER A 84 -6.14 -10.89 14.68
C SER A 84 -6.39 -12.40 14.48
N ALA A 85 -5.59 -13.24 15.15
CA ALA A 85 -5.61 -14.70 15.05
C ALA A 85 -5.03 -15.30 13.74
N ASP A 86 -4.33 -14.51 12.92
CA ASP A 86 -3.67 -14.96 11.68
C ASP A 86 -4.61 -15.67 10.68
N SER A 87 -5.91 -15.36 10.79
CA SER A 87 -6.97 -15.95 9.96
C SER A 87 -6.96 -15.46 8.51
N ALA A 88 -6.35 -14.30 8.28
CA ALA A 88 -6.16 -13.70 6.97
C ALA A 88 -4.90 -12.83 6.95
N GLN A 89 -4.33 -12.72 5.75
CA GLN A 89 -3.22 -11.82 5.46
C GLN A 89 -3.58 -10.99 4.23
N VAL A 90 -3.23 -9.71 4.27
CA VAL A 90 -3.53 -8.73 3.23
C VAL A 90 -2.21 -8.23 2.67
N ALA A 91 -2.03 -8.22 1.35
CA ALA A 91 -0.84 -7.71 0.71
C ALA A 91 -1.17 -6.72 -0.41
N GLN A 92 -0.29 -5.74 -0.59
CA GLN A 92 -0.34 -4.82 -1.73
C GLN A 92 1.07 -4.50 -2.22
N SER A 93 1.25 -4.45 -3.54
CA SER A 93 2.54 -4.19 -4.18
C SER A 93 3.06 -2.78 -3.89
N LEU A 94 4.36 -2.67 -3.64
CA LEU A 94 5.07 -1.41 -3.47
C LEU A 94 6.21 -1.26 -4.48
N ILE A 95 6.40 -0.04 -4.96
CA ILE A 95 7.57 0.38 -5.72
C ILE A 95 8.50 1.16 -4.81
N LYS A 96 9.78 0.79 -4.80
CA LYS A 96 10.82 1.54 -4.10
C LYS A 96 11.45 2.57 -5.04
N LYS A 97 11.49 3.83 -4.62
CA LYS A 97 12.18 4.93 -5.32
C LYS A 97 13.13 5.63 -4.34
N GLY A 98 14.43 5.41 -4.51
CA GLY A 98 15.43 5.81 -3.52
C GLY A 98 15.21 5.07 -2.20
N SER A 99 15.07 5.80 -1.09
CA SER A 99 14.77 5.24 0.22
C SER A 99 13.26 5.17 0.53
N LYS A 100 12.37 5.56 -0.39
CA LYS A 100 10.92 5.64 -0.14
C LYS A 100 10.14 4.56 -0.86
N PHE A 101 9.03 4.16 -0.27
CA PHE A 101 8.09 3.17 -0.81
C PHE A 101 6.79 3.85 -1.20
N TYR A 102 6.26 3.45 -2.35
CA TYR A 102 5.02 3.98 -2.92
C TYR A 102 4.15 2.81 -3.34
N PHE A 103 2.83 2.98 -3.32
CA PHE A 103 1.96 2.01 -3.97
C PHE A 103 2.27 1.90 -5.45
N ASP A 104 2.24 0.66 -5.96
CA ASP A 104 2.33 0.41 -7.39
C ASP A 104 1.04 0.91 -8.08
N GLY A 105 1.13 2.02 -8.81
CA GLY A 105 0.00 2.65 -9.48
C GLY A 105 -0.49 1.92 -10.72
N GLU A 106 0.30 1.00 -11.29
CA GLU A 106 -0.12 0.19 -12.44
C GLU A 106 -0.94 -1.02 -12.00
N THR A 107 -0.65 -1.55 -10.81
CA THR A 107 -1.35 -2.72 -10.25
C THR A 107 -1.60 -2.60 -8.74
N PRO A 108 -2.39 -1.61 -8.26
CA PRO A 108 -2.78 -1.53 -6.86
C PRO A 108 -3.87 -2.56 -6.56
N GLN A 109 -3.55 -3.83 -6.73
CA GLN A 109 -4.39 -4.94 -6.31
C GLN A 109 -4.08 -5.23 -4.85
N THR A 110 -5.09 -5.06 -4.01
CA THR A 110 -5.09 -5.60 -2.67
C THR A 110 -5.44 -7.08 -2.77
N LEU A 111 -4.49 -7.92 -2.37
CA LEU A 111 -4.66 -9.36 -2.28
C LEU A 111 -4.99 -9.73 -0.83
N VAL A 112 -6.08 -10.45 -0.61
CA VAL A 112 -6.38 -11.08 0.68
C VAL A 112 -6.27 -12.58 0.53
N CYS A 113 -5.46 -13.20 1.40
CA CYS A 113 -5.33 -14.64 1.54
C CYS A 113 -5.93 -15.04 2.88
N HIS A 114 -6.86 -16.00 2.90
CA HIS A 114 -7.52 -16.46 4.11
C HIS A 114 -7.87 -17.95 4.06
N GLY A 115 -8.08 -18.57 5.23
CA GLY A 115 -8.47 -19.98 5.33
C GLY A 115 -7.63 -20.74 6.34
N SER A 116 -6.56 -21.40 5.89
CA SER A 116 -5.58 -22.05 6.80
C SER A 116 -4.64 -21.02 7.44
N ASN A 117 -4.05 -21.37 8.59
CA ASN A 117 -3.10 -20.51 9.29
C ASN A 117 -1.84 -20.19 8.47
N ASP A 118 -1.48 -21.07 7.53
CA ASP A 118 -0.32 -20.90 6.65
C ASP A 118 -0.66 -20.20 5.33
N CYS A 119 -1.93 -19.81 5.12
CA CYS A 119 -2.39 -19.14 3.92
C CYS A 119 -1.83 -17.72 3.84
N LYS A 120 -0.83 -17.52 2.96
CA LYS A 120 -0.06 -16.29 2.87
C LYS A 120 0.02 -15.76 1.43
N PRO A 121 0.11 -14.43 1.25
CA PRO A 121 0.38 -13.83 -0.04
C PRO A 121 1.76 -14.24 -0.57
N VAL A 122 1.80 -14.62 -1.84
CA VAL A 122 3.02 -14.95 -2.58
C VAL A 122 3.00 -14.28 -3.96
N LYS A 123 4.19 -14.11 -4.55
CA LYS A 123 4.34 -13.58 -5.91
C LYS A 123 5.14 -14.55 -6.78
N GLY A 124 4.60 -14.90 -7.94
CA GLY A 124 5.22 -15.82 -8.89
C GLY A 124 4.98 -15.39 -10.33
N TYR A 125 6.03 -15.33 -11.14
CA TYR A 125 5.96 -14.88 -12.53
C TYR A 125 5.28 -13.51 -12.66
N ASP A 126 5.64 -12.58 -11.78
CA ASP A 126 5.07 -11.24 -11.64
C ASP A 126 3.57 -11.21 -11.23
N GLN A 127 2.96 -12.34 -10.88
CA GLN A 127 1.56 -12.46 -10.47
C GLN A 127 1.40 -12.71 -8.97
N TRP A 128 0.42 -12.07 -8.36
CA TRP A 128 0.06 -12.27 -6.96
C TRP A 128 -0.86 -13.47 -6.77
N GLY A 129 -0.59 -14.28 -5.75
CA GLY A 129 -1.35 -15.47 -5.40
C GLY A 129 -1.37 -15.71 -3.91
N CYS A 130 -2.12 -16.73 -3.50
CA CYS A 130 -2.13 -17.21 -2.13
C CYS A 130 -1.54 -18.62 -2.09
N ASP A 131 -0.64 -18.86 -1.15
CA ASP A 131 0.01 -20.15 -0.93
C ASP A 131 -0.33 -20.65 0.47
N SER A 132 -0.67 -21.93 0.59
CA SER A 132 -0.93 -22.63 1.85
C SER A 132 0.03 -23.77 2.13
N GLY A 133 1.08 -23.93 1.33
CA GLY A 133 1.93 -25.12 1.38
C GLY A 133 1.12 -26.35 0.99
N ASP A 134 0.80 -27.19 1.98
CA ASP A 134 0.20 -28.52 1.77
C ASP A 134 -1.34 -28.56 1.90
N ASP A 135 -1.99 -27.48 2.37
CA ASP A 135 -3.41 -27.50 2.72
C ASP A 135 -4.28 -26.81 1.66
N LEU A 136 -5.30 -27.48 1.11
CA LEU A 136 -6.13 -26.98 -0.01
C LEU A 136 -7.12 -25.86 0.35
N LYS A 137 -7.05 -25.30 1.56
CA LYS A 137 -8.07 -24.38 2.11
C LYS A 137 -7.70 -22.91 1.99
N CYS A 138 -6.76 -22.55 1.14
CA CYS A 138 -6.36 -21.16 0.95
C CYS A 138 -7.20 -20.48 -0.11
N HIS A 139 -7.91 -19.44 0.30
CA HIS A 139 -8.80 -18.67 -0.54
C HIS A 139 -8.19 -17.31 -0.85
N LYS A 140 -8.34 -16.90 -2.09
CA LYS A 140 -7.84 -15.65 -2.65
C LYS A 140 -9.00 -14.71 -2.91
N ILE A 141 -8.90 -13.49 -2.41
CA ILE A 141 -9.77 -12.36 -2.79
C ILE A 141 -8.88 -11.29 -3.40
N GLU A 142 -9.22 -10.82 -4.59
CA GLU A 142 -8.60 -9.66 -5.20
C GLU A 142 -9.56 -8.49 -5.16
N SER A 143 -9.08 -7.35 -4.69
CA SER A 143 -9.79 -6.08 -4.76
C SER A 143 -8.90 -5.08 -5.46
N ILE A 144 -9.43 -4.44 -6.51
CA ILE A 144 -8.79 -3.25 -7.07
C ILE A 144 -8.97 -2.17 -6.02
N ASN A 145 -7.87 -1.64 -5.48
CA ASN A 145 -8.01 -0.52 -4.56
C ASN A 145 -8.72 0.62 -5.28
N VAL A 146 -9.80 1.08 -4.65
CA VAL A 146 -10.36 2.40 -4.89
C VAL A 146 -9.20 3.37 -4.66
N SER A 147 -8.90 4.21 -5.66
CA SER A 147 -7.83 5.20 -5.58
C SER A 147 -7.85 5.88 -4.21
N GLN A 148 -6.66 6.09 -3.63
CA GLN A 148 -6.51 7.25 -2.78
C GLN A 148 -6.80 8.44 -3.69
N ASP A 149 -8.05 8.87 -3.75
CA ASP A 149 -8.40 10.22 -4.17
C ASP A 149 -7.69 11.14 -3.18
N SER A 150 -6.43 11.44 -3.48
CA SER A 150 -5.80 12.67 -3.02
C SER A 150 -6.54 13.81 -3.73
N PRO A 151 -6.91 14.88 -3.01
CA PRO A 151 -7.93 15.86 -3.40
C PRO A 151 -7.74 16.52 -4.77
#